data_AF-A0A7X8K3V2-F1
#
_entry.id   AF-A0A7X8K3V2-F1
#
_cell.length_a   1.000
_cell.length_b   1.000
_cell.length_c   1.000
_cell.angle_alpha   90.00
_cell.angle_beta   90.00
_cell.angle_gamma   90.00
#
_symmetry.space_group_name_H-M   'P 1'
#
loop_
_entity.id
_entity.type
_entity.pdbx_description
1 polymer ?
#
loop_
_entity_poly.entity_id
_entity_poly.type
_entity_poly.pdbx_seq_one_letter_code
_entity_poly.pdbx_strand_id
1 'polypeptide(L)'
;MARIDGKEAVRENLLNVAKSVVQAIYKAPTVTGRLKIQTEIITDEDLVPIIEMLGAMAKINQFVYWDYMTLKENYDRGNPPVLVLAGVDASVSELAWDCGACGFKTCKEFNLYTRENKGMGLIAGGPSCNWKILDAGIVCDWGAAAAWQYNVDNRVQGSTGGAAAMLGYLPGTTCILGIPLGPTGELVWYSRETLNRKFAYADFMNTMFRTIPTHFLSFAGGGKPVLKVDDDWWTDKHYLSWGVEEAEEEKTYEVLMEMADIIDRYGEQIAKRYSNHD
;
A
#
# COMPACT_ATOMS: atom_id res chain seq x y z
N MET A 1 17.80 -30.11 -25.77
CA MET A 1 17.14 -30.81 -24.64
C MET A 1 15.94 -29.94 -24.26
N ALA A 2 14.70 -30.38 -24.54
CA ALA A 2 13.49 -29.58 -24.31
C ALA A 2 12.78 -30.06 -23.04
N ARG A 3 13.34 -29.71 -21.89
CA ARG A 3 12.71 -29.93 -20.57
C ARG A 3 12.89 -28.63 -19.79
N ILE A 4 11.78 -28.11 -19.27
CA ILE A 4 11.74 -26.94 -18.39
C ILE A 4 11.28 -27.44 -17.02
N ASP A 5 11.90 -26.98 -15.93
CA ASP A 5 11.42 -27.28 -14.58
C ASP A 5 10.10 -26.56 -14.30
N GLY A 6 9.15 -27.25 -13.65
CA GLY A 6 7.82 -26.68 -13.41
C GLY A 6 7.84 -25.44 -12.51
N LYS A 7 8.73 -25.40 -11.51
CA LYS A 7 8.85 -24.23 -10.61
C LYS A 7 9.47 -23.05 -11.34
N GLU A 8 10.46 -23.33 -12.19
CA GLU A 8 11.06 -22.32 -13.07
C GLU A 8 10.01 -21.75 -14.03
N ALA A 9 9.27 -22.61 -14.74
CA ALA A 9 8.21 -22.19 -15.66
C ALA A 9 7.14 -21.30 -14.98
N VAL A 10 6.77 -21.66 -13.74
CA VAL A 10 5.79 -20.91 -12.96
C VAL A 10 6.33 -19.52 -12.55
N ARG A 11 7.60 -19.43 -12.15
CA ARG A 11 8.25 -18.14 -11.82
C ARG A 11 8.39 -17.26 -13.05
N GLU A 12 8.84 -17.83 -14.17
CA GLU A 12 8.95 -17.11 -15.44
C GLU A 12 7.59 -16.59 -15.93
N ASN A 13 6.54 -17.40 -15.79
CA ASN A 13 5.22 -17.01 -16.25
C ASN A 13 4.57 -15.91 -15.39
N LEU A 14 5.02 -15.72 -14.14
CA LEU A 14 4.51 -14.65 -13.28
C LEU A 14 4.72 -13.26 -13.90
N LEU A 15 5.85 -13.05 -14.60
CA LEU A 15 6.11 -11.83 -15.36
C LEU A 15 5.15 -11.66 -16.55
N ASN A 16 4.75 -12.75 -17.21
CA ASN A 16 3.76 -12.69 -18.29
C ASN A 16 2.36 -12.35 -17.76
N VAL A 17 2.02 -12.86 -16.58
CA VAL A 17 0.78 -12.46 -15.88
C VAL A 17 0.85 -10.98 -15.51
N ALA A 18 1.98 -10.48 -15.00
CA ALA A 18 2.17 -9.06 -14.70
C ALA A 18 1.95 -8.16 -15.93
N LYS A 19 2.44 -8.56 -17.11
CA LYS A 19 2.16 -7.85 -18.37
C LYS A 19 0.66 -7.84 -18.70
N SER A 20 -0.03 -8.96 -18.46
CA SER A 20 -1.48 -9.04 -18.66
C SER A 20 -2.25 -8.15 -17.68
N VAL A 21 -1.77 -8.03 -16.44
CA VAL A 21 -2.30 -7.11 -15.42
C VAL A 21 -2.15 -5.66 -15.87
N VAL A 22 -0.96 -5.27 -16.35
CA VAL A 22 -0.73 -3.93 -16.91
C VAL A 22 -1.64 -3.64 -18.10
N GLN A 23 -1.80 -4.59 -19.02
CA GLN A 23 -2.76 -4.45 -20.13
C GLN A 23 -4.19 -4.23 -19.63
N ALA A 24 -4.62 -4.97 -18.61
CA ALA A 24 -5.96 -4.84 -18.04
C ALA A 24 -6.17 -3.48 -17.35
N ILE A 25 -5.16 -2.98 -16.63
CA ILE A 25 -5.15 -1.64 -16.02
C ILE A 25 -5.41 -0.56 -17.09
N TYR A 26 -4.68 -0.58 -18.21
CA TYR A 26 -4.87 0.40 -19.29
C TYR A 26 -6.20 0.23 -20.04
N LYS A 27 -6.75 -0.99 -20.04
CA LYS A 27 -8.03 -1.28 -20.70
C LYS A 27 -9.25 -0.88 -19.87
N ALA A 28 -9.10 -0.75 -18.56
CA ALA A 28 -10.21 -0.62 -17.63
C ALA A 28 -11.19 0.52 -18.01
N PRO A 29 -12.51 0.29 -17.91
CA PRO A 29 -13.53 1.29 -18.21
C PRO A 29 -13.60 2.30 -17.06
N THR A 30 -12.97 3.46 -17.23
CA THR A 30 -13.00 4.54 -16.25
C THR A 30 -14.26 5.40 -16.40
N VAL A 31 -14.80 5.89 -15.29
CA VAL A 31 -15.95 6.79 -15.25
C VAL A 31 -15.62 8.13 -15.88
N THR A 32 -14.42 8.66 -15.61
CA THR A 32 -14.02 9.97 -16.12
C THR A 32 -13.53 9.93 -17.56
N GLY A 33 -12.98 8.79 -18.01
CA GLY A 33 -12.29 8.68 -19.30
C GLY A 33 -11.04 9.56 -19.43
N ARG A 34 -10.55 10.15 -18.32
CA ARG A 34 -9.45 11.13 -18.32
C ARG A 34 -8.34 10.80 -17.31
N LEU A 35 -8.36 9.59 -16.76
CA LEU A 35 -7.32 9.14 -15.85
C LEU A 35 -6.00 8.97 -16.60
N LYS A 36 -4.97 9.72 -16.20
CA LYS A 36 -3.59 9.50 -16.68
C LYS A 36 -2.95 8.41 -15.84
N ILE A 37 -2.74 7.25 -16.45
CA ILE A 37 -2.22 6.06 -15.78
C ILE A 37 -0.75 5.88 -16.14
N GLN A 38 0.08 5.72 -15.11
CA GLN A 38 1.46 5.24 -15.23
C GLN A 38 1.56 3.88 -14.54
N THR A 39 2.28 2.93 -15.13
CA THR A 39 2.51 1.62 -14.51
C THR A 39 3.96 1.21 -14.63
N GLU A 40 4.43 0.39 -13.69
CA GLU A 40 5.76 -0.22 -13.73
C GLU A 40 5.72 -1.62 -13.12
N ILE A 41 6.54 -2.53 -13.64
CA ILE A 41 6.66 -3.89 -13.11
C ILE A 41 8.03 -4.00 -12.45
N ILE A 42 8.04 -4.31 -11.15
CA ILE A 42 9.23 -4.42 -10.31
C ILE A 42 9.48 -5.90 -10.01
N THR A 43 10.70 -6.37 -10.25
CA THR A 43 11.12 -7.75 -10.01
C THR A 43 12.47 -7.82 -9.33
N ASP A 44 12.80 -8.99 -8.79
CA ASP A 44 14.15 -9.35 -8.33
C ASP A 44 14.76 -8.31 -7.37
N GLU A 45 16.00 -7.89 -7.62
CA GLU A 45 16.77 -6.97 -6.77
C GLU A 45 16.12 -5.59 -6.63
N ASP A 46 15.31 -5.17 -7.61
CA ASP A 46 14.59 -3.89 -7.57
C ASP A 46 13.44 -3.87 -6.55
N LEU A 47 13.06 -5.03 -5.98
CA LEU A 47 12.13 -5.08 -4.85
C LEU A 47 12.78 -4.64 -3.53
N VAL A 48 14.10 -4.73 -3.41
CA VAL A 48 14.82 -4.48 -2.15
C VAL A 48 14.59 -3.07 -1.60
N PRO A 49 14.69 -1.98 -2.41
CA PRO A 49 14.43 -0.64 -1.92
C PRO A 49 13.01 -0.49 -1.33
N ILE A 50 12.01 -1.09 -1.98
CA ILE A 50 10.61 -1.04 -1.52
C ILE A 50 10.44 -1.85 -0.23
N ILE A 51 11.07 -3.03 -0.12
CA ILE A 51 11.06 -3.85 1.09
C ILE A 51 11.70 -3.11 2.27
N GLU A 52 12.84 -2.44 2.06
CA GLU A 52 13.50 -1.65 3.10
C GLU A 52 12.64 -0.46 3.55
N MET A 53 12.07 0.29 2.61
CA MET A 53 11.16 1.39 2.91
C MET A 53 9.92 0.93 3.70
N LEU A 54 9.32 -0.19 3.31
CA LEU A 54 8.22 -0.81 4.05
C LEU A 54 8.64 -1.22 5.45
N GLY A 55 9.87 -1.71 5.64
CA GLY A 55 10.41 -2.08 6.94
C GLY A 55 10.53 -0.90 7.91
N ALA A 56 10.95 0.27 7.41
CA ALA A 56 10.96 1.51 8.19
C ALA A 56 9.53 1.95 8.54
N MET A 57 8.64 2.06 7.54
CA MET A 57 7.25 2.47 7.71
C MET A 57 6.46 1.53 8.66
N ALA A 58 6.77 0.24 8.64
CA ALA A 58 6.13 -0.77 9.48
C ALA A 58 6.35 -0.56 11.00
N LYS A 59 7.39 0.18 11.40
CA LYS A 59 7.68 0.48 12.82
C LYS A 59 6.64 1.40 13.47
N ILE A 60 5.92 2.18 12.66
CA ILE A 60 4.91 3.15 13.09
C ILE A 60 3.52 2.86 12.51
N ASN A 61 3.40 1.93 11.54
CA ASN A 61 2.13 1.59 10.93
C ASN A 61 1.90 0.07 10.85
N GLN A 62 0.89 -0.39 11.58
CA GLN A 62 0.57 -1.81 11.69
C GLN A 62 0.05 -2.42 10.38
N PHE A 63 -0.68 -1.65 9.58
CA PHE A 63 -1.18 -2.13 8.28
C PHE A 63 -0.02 -2.33 7.29
N VAL A 64 0.97 -1.43 7.34
CA VAL A 64 2.21 -1.57 6.56
C VAL A 64 3.03 -2.76 7.05
N TYR A 65 3.06 -3.03 8.36
CA TYR A 65 3.78 -4.17 8.92
C TYR A 65 3.31 -5.52 8.35
N TRP A 66 2.00 -5.73 8.19
CA TRP A 66 1.49 -6.99 7.60
C TRP A 66 1.93 -7.21 6.16
N ASP A 67 1.91 -6.13 5.37
CA ASP A 67 2.34 -6.16 3.97
C ASP A 67 3.86 -6.37 3.87
N TYR A 68 4.63 -5.66 4.69
CA TYR A 68 6.08 -5.81 4.83
C TYR A 68 6.49 -7.25 5.13
N MET A 69 5.90 -7.85 6.17
CA MET A 69 6.23 -9.22 6.59
C MET A 69 5.98 -10.22 5.46
N THR A 70 4.87 -10.06 4.74
CA THR A 70 4.54 -10.96 3.63
C THR A 70 5.49 -10.78 2.45
N LEU A 71 5.85 -9.55 2.10
CA LEU A 71 6.76 -9.27 1.00
C LEU A 71 8.18 -9.77 1.32
N LYS A 72 8.69 -9.43 2.51
CA LYS A 72 10.04 -9.80 2.96
C LYS A 72 10.23 -11.31 3.10
N GLU A 73 9.30 -12.00 3.76
CA GLU A 73 9.43 -13.46 4.00
C GLU A 73 9.50 -14.24 2.68
N ASN A 74 8.70 -13.85 1.67
CA ASN A 74 8.71 -14.50 0.37
C ASN A 74 9.98 -14.19 -0.42
N TYR A 75 10.45 -12.94 -0.36
CA TYR A 75 11.73 -12.56 -0.93
C TYR A 75 12.89 -13.38 -0.34
N ASP A 76 13.00 -13.44 1.00
CA ASP A 76 14.07 -14.15 1.71
C ASP A 76 14.05 -15.67 1.45
N ARG A 77 12.88 -16.26 1.19
CA ARG A 77 12.72 -17.68 0.82
C ARG A 77 13.14 -18.00 -0.62
N GLY A 78 13.59 -17.00 -1.37
CA GLY A 78 13.95 -17.14 -2.78
C GLY A 78 12.74 -17.30 -3.69
N ASN A 79 11.56 -16.85 -3.25
CA ASN A 79 10.31 -16.85 -4.02
C ASN A 79 9.70 -15.44 -4.08
N PRO A 80 10.44 -14.45 -4.64
CA PRO A 80 9.99 -13.07 -4.65
C PRO A 80 8.72 -12.92 -5.49
N PRO A 81 7.71 -12.16 -5.02
CA PRO A 81 6.58 -11.79 -5.85
C PRO A 81 6.99 -10.81 -6.94
N VAL A 82 6.17 -10.67 -7.99
CA VAL A 82 6.32 -9.60 -8.98
C VAL A 82 5.40 -8.45 -8.59
N LEU A 83 5.94 -7.25 -8.39
CA LEU A 83 5.14 -6.11 -7.95
C LEU A 83 4.76 -5.23 -9.15
N VAL A 84 3.47 -5.07 -9.40
CA VAL A 84 2.97 -4.09 -10.38
C VAL A 84 2.62 -2.80 -9.64
N LEU A 85 3.25 -1.68 -10.00
CA LEU A 85 2.86 -0.35 -9.55
C LEU A 85 1.86 0.26 -10.54
N ALA A 86 0.81 0.87 -10.01
CA ALA A 86 -0.20 1.61 -10.75
C ALA A 86 -0.37 3.00 -10.14
N GLY A 87 0.08 4.03 -10.85
CA GLY A 87 0.08 5.42 -10.41
C GLY A 87 -0.86 6.29 -11.23
N VAL A 88 -1.57 7.20 -10.55
CA VAL A 88 -2.47 8.19 -11.17
C VAL A 88 -2.31 9.57 -10.54
N ASP A 89 -2.57 10.62 -11.31
CA ASP A 89 -2.70 11.99 -10.77
C ASP A 89 -4.18 12.30 -10.49
N ALA A 90 -4.55 12.26 -9.21
CA ALA A 90 -5.87 12.62 -8.72
C ALA A 90 -5.93 14.06 -8.16
N SER A 91 -4.81 14.79 -8.16
CA SER A 91 -4.70 16.13 -7.56
C SER A 91 -5.23 17.25 -8.46
N VAL A 92 -5.64 16.92 -9.67
CA VAL A 92 -6.24 17.85 -10.63
C VAL A 92 -7.55 17.28 -11.15
N SER A 93 -8.57 18.12 -11.27
CA SER A 93 -9.85 17.78 -11.90
C SER A 93 -10.12 18.70 -13.10
N GLU A 94 -10.01 18.15 -14.29
CA GLU A 94 -10.37 18.78 -15.56
C GLU A 94 -11.81 18.46 -16.01
N LEU A 95 -12.61 17.85 -15.14
CA LEU A 95 -13.96 17.37 -15.47
C LEU A 95 -14.97 18.51 -15.63
N ALA A 96 -14.80 19.60 -14.88
CA ALA A 96 -15.72 20.74 -14.83
C ALA A 96 -17.17 20.33 -14.50
N TRP A 97 -17.33 19.26 -13.71
CA TRP A 97 -18.64 18.78 -13.27
C TRP A 97 -19.16 19.52 -12.04
N ASP A 98 -18.29 20.20 -11.29
CA ASP A 98 -18.64 21.00 -10.12
C ASP A 98 -19.56 20.26 -9.12
N CYS A 99 -19.29 18.95 -8.97
CA CYS A 99 -20.17 18.02 -8.27
C CYS A 99 -20.13 18.11 -6.74
N GLY A 100 -19.19 18.84 -6.14
CA GLY A 100 -19.06 18.96 -4.69
C GLY A 100 -18.43 17.78 -3.96
N ALA A 101 -18.17 16.64 -4.62
CA ALA A 101 -17.76 15.40 -3.94
C ALA A 101 -16.43 15.53 -3.14
N CYS A 102 -15.47 16.30 -3.65
CA CYS A 102 -14.20 16.58 -2.96
C CYS A 102 -14.29 17.71 -1.91
N GLY A 103 -15.48 18.23 -1.63
CA GLY A 103 -15.71 19.30 -0.65
C GLY A 103 -15.64 20.73 -1.19
N PHE A 104 -15.28 20.93 -2.46
CA PHE A 104 -15.23 22.24 -3.12
C PHE A 104 -16.44 22.47 -4.03
N LYS A 105 -16.91 23.72 -4.17
CA LYS A 105 -18.08 24.02 -5.01
C LYS A 105 -17.79 23.82 -6.49
N THR A 106 -16.57 24.11 -6.92
CA THR A 106 -16.15 23.93 -8.32
C THR A 106 -14.84 23.17 -8.44
N CYS A 107 -14.65 22.47 -9.55
CA CYS A 107 -13.37 21.85 -9.92
C CYS A 107 -12.25 22.90 -9.97
N LYS A 108 -12.56 24.15 -10.34
CA LYS A 108 -11.60 25.25 -10.37
C LYS A 108 -11.10 25.60 -8.97
N GLU A 109 -12.00 25.72 -7.99
CA GLU A 109 -11.63 25.96 -6.59
C GLU A 109 -10.78 24.83 -6.03
N PHE A 110 -11.17 23.57 -6.27
CA PHE A 110 -10.37 22.41 -5.90
C PHE A 110 -8.96 22.48 -6.50
N ASN A 111 -8.84 22.76 -7.81
CA ASN A 111 -7.55 22.82 -8.48
C ASN A 111 -6.64 23.94 -7.94
N LEU A 112 -7.21 25.10 -7.59
CA LEU A 112 -6.46 26.20 -6.97
C LEU A 112 -5.96 25.79 -5.59
N TYR A 113 -6.83 25.25 -4.75
CA TYR A 113 -6.47 24.79 -3.42
C TYR A 113 -5.39 23.71 -3.47
N THR A 114 -5.58 22.69 -4.31
CA THR A 114 -4.65 21.57 -4.41
C THR A 114 -3.28 22.01 -4.92
N ARG A 115 -3.16 23.04 -5.78
CA ARG A 115 -1.85 23.56 -6.20
C ARG A 115 -1.00 24.06 -5.03
N GLU A 116 -1.62 24.63 -4.01
CA GLU A 116 -0.93 25.23 -2.87
C GLU A 116 -0.83 24.27 -1.67
N ASN A 117 -1.66 23.23 -1.63
CA ASN A 117 -1.82 22.36 -0.47
C ASN A 117 -1.54 20.88 -0.79
N LYS A 118 -0.74 20.57 -1.82
CA LYS A 118 -0.32 19.18 -2.06
C LYS A 118 0.52 18.70 -0.90
N GLY A 119 0.21 17.51 -0.41
CA GLY A 119 1.03 16.80 0.57
C GLY A 119 1.03 15.32 0.27
N MET A 120 2.14 14.67 0.62
CA MET A 120 2.18 13.21 0.72
C MET A 120 1.85 12.86 2.17
N GLY A 121 0.76 12.10 2.37
CA GLY A 121 0.56 11.42 3.64
C GLY A 121 1.54 10.25 3.76
N LEU A 122 1.39 9.42 4.79
CA LEU A 122 2.26 8.25 4.96
C LEU A 122 2.20 7.28 3.77
N ILE A 123 1.03 7.15 3.13
CA ILE A 123 0.76 6.13 2.11
C ILE A 123 0.25 6.71 0.78
N ALA A 124 -0.46 7.84 0.82
CA ALA A 124 -1.05 8.45 -0.37
C ALA A 124 -1.06 9.97 -0.27
N GLY A 125 -1.02 10.63 -1.43
CA GLY A 125 -1.07 12.08 -1.54
C GLY A 125 -2.49 12.62 -1.65
N GLY A 126 -2.64 13.91 -1.35
CA GLY A 126 -3.87 14.64 -1.54
C GLY A 126 -3.65 16.15 -1.46
N PRO A 127 -4.71 16.97 -1.54
CA PRO A 127 -6.12 16.61 -1.80
C PRO A 127 -6.39 15.95 -3.15
N SER A 128 -7.46 15.15 -3.24
CA SER A 128 -7.75 14.31 -4.41
C SER A 128 -9.19 14.47 -4.92
N CYS A 129 -9.37 14.37 -6.24
CA CYS A 129 -10.68 14.32 -6.87
C CYS A 129 -11.32 12.94 -6.65
N ASN A 130 -12.50 12.88 -6.01
CA ASN A 130 -13.15 11.60 -5.70
C ASN A 130 -13.41 10.73 -6.94
N TRP A 131 -13.78 11.33 -8.08
CA TRP A 131 -14.02 10.58 -9.32
C TRP A 131 -12.74 9.97 -9.89
N LYS A 132 -11.60 10.65 -9.75
CA LYS A 132 -10.31 10.08 -10.18
C LYS A 132 -9.81 8.98 -9.24
N ILE A 133 -10.08 9.10 -7.94
CA ILE A 133 -9.79 8.03 -6.98
C ILE A 133 -10.69 6.81 -7.23
N LEU A 134 -11.96 7.03 -7.58
CA LEU A 134 -12.84 5.94 -8.01
C LEU A 134 -12.28 5.22 -9.24
N ASP A 135 -11.84 5.97 -10.24
CA ASP A 135 -11.20 5.40 -11.43
C ASP A 135 -9.88 4.69 -11.09
N ALA A 136 -9.10 5.19 -10.13
CA ALA A 136 -7.91 4.52 -9.62
C ALA A 136 -8.23 3.15 -9.02
N GLY A 137 -9.34 3.05 -8.28
CA GLY A 137 -9.86 1.77 -7.78
C GLY A 137 -10.25 0.83 -8.93
N ILE A 138 -11.01 1.33 -9.92
CA ILE A 138 -11.45 0.53 -11.08
C ILE A 138 -10.26 -0.06 -11.83
N VAL A 139 -9.22 0.73 -12.13
CA VAL A 139 -8.06 0.23 -12.87
C VAL A 139 -7.31 -0.85 -12.08
N CYS A 140 -7.21 -0.71 -10.76
CA CYS A 140 -6.56 -1.70 -9.90
C CYS A 140 -7.37 -2.99 -9.81
N ASP A 141 -8.70 -2.90 -9.66
CA ASP A 141 -9.58 -4.06 -9.62
C ASP A 141 -9.58 -4.84 -10.94
N TRP A 142 -9.49 -4.13 -12.07
CA TRP A 142 -9.31 -4.77 -13.39
C TRP A 142 -7.97 -5.49 -13.51
N GLY A 143 -6.89 -4.89 -13.00
CA GLY A 143 -5.59 -5.54 -12.90
C GLY A 143 -5.63 -6.80 -12.03
N ALA A 144 -6.19 -6.69 -10.83
CA ALA A 144 -6.36 -7.79 -9.87
C ALA A 144 -7.19 -8.95 -10.47
N ALA A 145 -8.29 -8.62 -11.15
CA ALA A 145 -9.13 -9.60 -11.84
C ALA A 145 -8.36 -10.31 -12.97
N ALA A 146 -7.50 -9.61 -13.71
CA ALA A 146 -6.68 -10.20 -14.75
C ALA A 146 -5.64 -11.18 -14.20
N ALA A 147 -5.00 -10.87 -13.07
CA ALA A 147 -4.13 -11.83 -12.38
C ALA A 147 -4.90 -13.08 -11.93
N TRP A 148 -6.12 -12.88 -11.42
CA TRP A 148 -6.98 -13.97 -10.95
C TRP A 148 -7.41 -14.95 -12.06
N GLN A 149 -7.53 -14.49 -13.31
CA GLN A 149 -7.78 -15.39 -14.46
C GLN A 149 -6.71 -16.48 -14.62
N TYR A 150 -5.50 -16.24 -14.09
CA TYR A 150 -4.38 -17.18 -14.12
C TYR A 150 -4.15 -17.89 -12.78
N ASN A 151 -5.09 -17.77 -11.83
CA ASN A 151 -4.95 -18.25 -10.45
C ASN A 151 -3.68 -17.72 -9.75
N VAL A 152 -3.29 -16.49 -10.08
CA VAL A 152 -2.19 -15.81 -9.40
C VAL A 152 -2.75 -14.97 -8.27
N ASP A 153 -2.34 -15.31 -7.05
CA ASP A 153 -2.65 -14.53 -5.85
C ASP A 153 -2.21 -13.08 -6.03
N ASN A 154 -3.05 -12.17 -5.58
CA ASN A 154 -2.75 -10.76 -5.64
C ASN A 154 -3.56 -10.00 -4.59
N ARG A 155 -3.11 -8.80 -4.24
CA ARG A 155 -3.82 -7.88 -3.36
C ARG A 155 -3.44 -6.46 -3.71
N VAL A 156 -4.41 -5.57 -3.86
CA VAL A 156 -4.14 -4.14 -4.01
C VAL A 156 -3.66 -3.59 -2.67
N GLN A 157 -2.49 -2.95 -2.68
CA GLN A 157 -1.81 -2.46 -1.49
C GLN A 157 -1.46 -0.98 -1.63
N GLY A 158 -1.98 -0.18 -0.68
CA GLY A 158 -1.53 1.20 -0.52
C GLY A 158 -0.10 1.27 -0.02
N SER A 159 0.29 0.39 0.91
CA SER A 159 1.61 0.37 1.56
C SER A 159 2.78 0.29 0.56
N THR A 160 2.78 -0.69 -0.33
CA THR A 160 3.81 -0.83 -1.39
C THR A 160 3.81 0.35 -2.35
N GLY A 161 2.63 0.89 -2.66
CA GLY A 161 2.50 2.06 -3.52
C GLY A 161 3.04 3.34 -2.87
N GLY A 162 2.75 3.54 -1.58
CA GLY A 162 3.27 4.64 -0.77
C GLY A 162 4.79 4.54 -0.58
N ALA A 163 5.31 3.35 -0.30
CA ALA A 163 6.75 3.10 -0.25
C ALA A 163 7.42 3.44 -1.58
N ALA A 164 6.83 3.02 -2.71
CA ALA A 164 7.32 3.37 -4.04
C ALA A 164 7.24 4.90 -4.30
N ALA A 165 6.18 5.57 -3.87
CA ALA A 165 6.03 7.02 -4.00
C ALA A 165 7.13 7.77 -3.23
N MET A 166 7.45 7.34 -2.00
CA MET A 166 8.52 7.93 -1.19
C MET A 166 9.90 7.77 -1.83
N LEU A 167 10.12 6.65 -2.52
CA LEU A 167 11.35 6.36 -3.26
C LEU A 167 11.43 7.07 -4.63
N GLY A 168 10.37 7.75 -5.06
CA GLY A 168 10.34 8.52 -6.30
C GLY A 168 9.90 7.74 -7.55
N TYR A 169 9.27 6.58 -7.39
CA TYR A 169 8.66 5.86 -8.51
C TYR A 169 7.46 6.63 -9.09
N LEU A 170 7.21 6.47 -10.40
CA LEU A 170 6.10 7.06 -11.15
C LEU A 170 5.91 8.57 -10.91
N PRO A 171 6.92 9.40 -11.24
CA PRO A 171 6.89 10.83 -10.96
C PRO A 171 5.68 11.52 -11.62
N GLY A 172 5.15 12.53 -10.93
CA GLY A 172 3.97 13.27 -11.38
C GLY A 172 2.63 12.59 -11.07
N THR A 173 2.63 11.40 -10.48
CA THR A 173 1.44 10.79 -9.89
C THR A 173 1.25 11.25 -8.44
N THR A 174 0.02 11.17 -7.93
CA THR A 174 -0.30 11.56 -6.54
C THR A 174 -0.92 10.42 -5.73
N CYS A 175 -1.28 9.34 -6.39
CA CYS A 175 -1.73 8.10 -5.79
C CYS A 175 -1.05 6.96 -6.54
N ILE A 176 -0.26 6.16 -5.83
CA ILE A 176 0.34 4.93 -6.35
C ILE A 176 -0.18 3.79 -5.51
N LEU A 177 -0.65 2.73 -6.18
CA LEU A 177 -1.03 1.47 -5.56
C LEU A 177 -0.11 0.37 -6.09
N GLY A 178 0.29 -0.54 -5.22
CA GLY A 178 1.00 -1.74 -5.62
C GLY A 178 0.06 -2.94 -5.71
N ILE A 179 0.34 -3.83 -6.65
CA ILE A 179 -0.34 -5.10 -6.84
C ILE A 179 0.77 -6.17 -6.86
N PRO A 180 1.25 -6.65 -5.70
CA PRO A 180 2.09 -7.84 -5.66
C PRO A 180 1.34 -9.03 -6.26
N LEU A 181 2.04 -9.74 -7.13
CA LEU A 181 1.58 -10.95 -7.79
C LEU A 181 2.36 -12.14 -7.23
N GLY A 182 1.61 -13.14 -6.80
CA GLY A 182 2.15 -14.32 -6.16
C GLY A 182 2.75 -14.05 -4.77
N PRO A 183 3.77 -14.83 -4.36
CA PRO A 183 4.32 -15.94 -5.13
C PRO A 183 3.31 -17.04 -5.43
N THR A 184 3.59 -17.81 -6.47
CA THR A 184 2.74 -18.90 -6.95
C THR A 184 2.87 -20.13 -6.04
N GLY A 185 1.79 -20.49 -5.35
CA GLY A 185 1.75 -21.54 -4.33
C GLY A 185 0.38 -21.68 -3.68
N GLU A 186 0.34 -22.06 -2.40
CA GLU A 186 -0.88 -21.95 -1.59
C GLU A 186 -1.24 -20.46 -1.40
N LEU A 187 -2.53 -20.15 -1.31
CA LEU A 187 -3.07 -18.79 -1.10
C LEU A 187 -2.30 -18.00 -0.03
N VAL A 188 -1.32 -17.19 -0.44
CA VAL A 188 -0.31 -16.62 0.49
C VAL A 188 -0.95 -15.62 1.45
N TRP A 189 -1.98 -14.91 0.98
CA TRP A 189 -2.73 -13.93 1.76
C TRP A 189 -3.71 -14.54 2.77
N TYR A 190 -4.08 -15.82 2.60
CA TYR A 190 -5.11 -16.49 3.41
C TYR A 190 -4.66 -17.84 4.01
N SER A 191 -3.41 -18.23 3.81
CA SER A 191 -2.84 -19.48 4.34
C SER A 191 -2.82 -19.44 5.87
N ARG A 192 -3.63 -20.31 6.50
CA ARG A 192 -3.74 -20.38 7.96
C ARG A 192 -2.45 -20.86 8.62
N GLU A 193 -1.75 -21.79 7.98
CA GLU A 193 -0.45 -22.25 8.47
C GLU A 193 0.58 -21.12 8.50
N THR A 194 0.59 -20.32 7.44
CA THR A 194 1.48 -19.16 7.32
C THR A 194 1.09 -18.06 8.31
N LEU A 195 -0.20 -17.69 8.37
CA LEU A 195 -0.68 -16.64 9.27
C LEU A 195 -0.49 -16.98 10.76
N ASN A 196 -0.74 -18.23 11.18
CA ASN A 196 -0.58 -18.65 12.58
C ASN A 196 0.88 -18.61 13.06
N ARG A 197 1.85 -18.71 12.14
CA ARG A 197 3.28 -18.63 12.47
C ARG A 197 3.84 -17.21 12.38
N LYS A 198 3.13 -16.29 11.71
CA LYS A 198 3.60 -14.93 11.44
C LYS A 198 3.57 -14.01 12.66
N PHE A 199 2.69 -14.27 13.62
CA PHE A 199 2.49 -13.40 14.78
C PHE A 199 2.53 -14.23 16.06
N ALA A 200 3.33 -13.81 17.04
CA ALA A 200 3.20 -14.39 18.37
C ALA A 200 1.80 -14.06 18.92
N TYR A 201 1.26 -14.90 19.79
CA TYR A 201 -0.06 -14.66 20.38
C TYR A 201 -0.15 -13.27 21.04
N ALA A 202 0.90 -12.86 21.76
CA ALA A 202 1.00 -11.54 22.37
C ALA A 202 0.94 -10.41 21.34
N ASP A 203 1.65 -10.55 20.21
CA ASP A 203 1.64 -9.55 19.13
C ASP A 203 0.27 -9.48 18.46
N PHE A 204 -0.38 -10.62 18.24
CA PHE A 204 -1.72 -10.69 17.70
C PHE A 204 -2.74 -10.00 18.62
N MET A 205 -2.69 -10.26 19.92
CA MET A 205 -3.57 -9.61 20.89
C MET A 205 -3.32 -8.09 20.94
N ASN A 206 -2.06 -7.66 21.01
CA ASN A 206 -1.70 -6.23 20.95
C ASN A 206 -2.21 -5.56 19.66
N THR A 207 -2.07 -6.26 18.52
CA THR A 207 -2.60 -5.81 17.24
C THR A 207 -4.11 -5.61 17.27
N MET A 208 -4.84 -6.58 17.83
CA MET A 208 -6.30 -6.51 17.93
C MET A 208 -6.76 -5.37 18.84
N PHE A 209 -6.04 -5.11 19.94
CA PHE A 209 -6.29 -3.95 20.81
C PHE A 209 -6.06 -2.62 20.08
N ARG A 210 -5.01 -2.52 19.26
CA ARG A 210 -4.69 -1.29 18.51
C ARG A 210 -5.61 -1.04 17.32
N THR A 211 -5.98 -2.08 16.59
CA THR A 211 -6.66 -1.93 15.29
C THR A 211 -8.17 -2.08 15.37
N ILE A 212 -8.68 -2.87 16.33
CA ILE A 212 -10.11 -3.10 16.48
C ILE A 212 -10.52 -3.06 17.98
N PRO A 213 -10.19 -1.97 18.71
CA PRO A 213 -10.42 -1.87 20.15
C PRO A 213 -11.89 -2.05 20.52
N THR A 214 -12.81 -1.72 19.60
CA THR A 214 -14.26 -1.88 19.76
C THR A 214 -14.70 -3.30 20.11
N HIS A 215 -13.95 -4.31 19.67
CA HIS A 215 -14.24 -5.71 19.99
C HIS A 215 -13.84 -6.09 21.43
N PHE A 216 -13.06 -5.22 22.09
CA PHE A 216 -12.53 -5.41 23.43
C PHE A 216 -13.08 -4.36 24.42
N LEU A 217 -14.06 -3.55 24.01
CA LEU A 217 -14.67 -2.57 24.92
C LEU A 217 -15.62 -3.26 25.92
N SER A 218 -15.58 -2.80 27.17
CA SER A 218 -16.65 -3.08 28.14
C SER A 218 -17.94 -2.32 27.81
N PHE A 219 -19.09 -2.76 28.33
CA PHE A 219 -20.37 -2.07 28.17
C PHE A 219 -20.27 -0.61 28.67
N ALA A 220 -20.69 0.36 27.85
CA ALA A 220 -20.44 1.80 28.05
C ALA A 220 -21.37 2.46 29.10
N GLY A 221 -21.55 1.84 30.27
CA GLY A 221 -22.46 2.32 31.32
C GLY A 221 -22.07 3.65 31.99
N GLY A 222 -20.92 4.25 31.64
CA GLY A 222 -20.43 5.50 32.24
C GLY A 222 -19.71 6.45 31.27
N GLY A 223 -19.87 6.27 29.95
CA GLY A 223 -19.28 7.16 28.95
C GLY A 223 -17.76 7.07 28.76
N LYS A 224 -17.09 6.12 29.44
CA LYS A 224 -15.65 5.82 29.28
C LYS A 224 -15.44 4.31 29.18
N PRO A 225 -15.54 3.71 27.97
CA PRO A 225 -15.36 2.28 27.83
C PRO A 225 -13.89 1.89 28.09
N VAL A 226 -13.67 0.93 28.98
CA VAL A 226 -12.35 0.38 29.32
C VAL A 226 -11.97 -0.66 28.27
N LEU A 227 -10.68 -0.70 27.88
CA LEU A 227 -10.14 -1.74 27.03
C LEU A 227 -9.86 -3.00 27.86
N LYS A 228 -10.40 -4.14 27.43
CA LYS A 228 -10.16 -5.45 28.05
C LYS A 228 -8.82 -6.03 27.59
N VAL A 229 -7.71 -5.41 27.99
CA VAL A 229 -6.36 -5.77 27.51
C VAL A 229 -5.78 -7.04 28.13
N ASP A 230 -6.22 -7.40 29.33
CA ASP A 230 -5.78 -8.57 30.09
C ASP A 230 -6.95 -9.26 30.79
N ASP A 231 -6.68 -10.41 31.44
CA ASP A 231 -7.69 -11.19 32.15
C ASP A 231 -8.29 -10.43 33.33
N ASP A 232 -7.50 -9.56 33.98
CA ASP A 232 -7.87 -8.77 35.17
C ASP A 232 -8.22 -7.29 34.83
N TRP A 233 -8.72 -7.04 33.62
CA TRP A 233 -9.00 -5.69 33.08
C TRP A 233 -9.92 -4.79 33.93
N TRP A 234 -10.62 -5.38 34.91
CA TRP A 234 -11.42 -4.63 35.88
C TRP A 234 -10.58 -3.99 37.00
N THR A 235 -9.34 -4.44 37.20
CA THR A 235 -8.38 -3.94 38.19
C THR A 235 -7.42 -2.91 37.61
N ASP A 236 -6.78 -3.20 36.47
CA ASP A 236 -5.88 -2.28 35.76
C ASP A 236 -6.57 -1.73 34.50
N LYS A 237 -7.15 -0.53 34.62
CA LYS A 237 -8.07 0.01 33.61
C LYS A 237 -7.29 0.79 32.56
N HIS A 238 -7.16 0.20 31.38
CA HIS A 238 -6.61 0.89 30.20
C HIS A 238 -7.70 1.65 29.44
N TYR A 239 -7.40 2.90 29.08
CA TYR A 239 -8.30 3.77 28.33
C TYR A 239 -7.66 4.15 26.99
N LEU A 240 -8.50 4.29 25.95
CA LEU A 240 -8.07 4.91 24.71
C LEU A 240 -7.86 6.42 24.97
N SER A 241 -6.63 6.90 24.93
CA SER A 241 -6.29 8.33 25.01
C SER A 241 -6.36 8.98 23.63
N TRP A 242 -6.56 10.29 23.61
CA TRP A 242 -6.51 11.13 22.40
C TRP A 242 -5.38 12.13 22.60
N GLY A 243 -4.38 12.14 21.73
CA GLY A 243 -3.23 13.05 21.82
C GLY A 243 -1.98 12.42 21.22
N VAL A 244 -1.00 13.25 20.86
CA VAL A 244 0.33 12.77 20.50
C VAL A 244 1.10 12.56 21.80
N GLU A 245 1.58 11.34 22.04
CA GLU A 245 2.52 11.09 23.13
C GLU A 245 3.92 11.46 22.66
N GLU A 246 4.68 12.23 23.43
CA GLU A 246 6.04 12.68 23.05
C GLU A 246 6.94 11.51 22.62
N ALA A 247 6.80 10.35 23.27
CA ALA A 247 7.53 9.13 22.93
C ALA A 247 7.15 8.54 21.55
N GLU A 248 5.87 8.66 21.13
CA GLU A 248 5.45 8.27 19.78
C GLU A 248 5.92 9.28 18.73
N GLU A 249 5.98 10.56 19.10
CA GLU A 249 6.51 11.64 18.26
C GLU A 249 8.00 11.43 17.96
N GLU A 250 8.81 11.16 19.00
CA GLU A 250 10.24 10.87 18.87
C GLU A 250 10.49 9.64 18.00
N LYS A 251 9.74 8.54 18.22
CA LYS A 251 9.81 7.34 17.38
C LYS A 251 9.41 7.60 15.93
N THR A 252 8.44 8.49 15.71
CA THR A 252 8.04 8.89 14.35
C THR A 252 9.17 9.66 13.67
N TYR A 253 9.86 10.56 14.38
CA TYR A 253 11.03 11.25 13.85
C TYR A 253 12.18 10.29 13.52
N GLU A 254 12.48 9.32 14.39
CA GLU A 254 13.50 8.29 14.10
C GLU A 254 13.19 7.52 12.81
N VAL A 255 11.92 7.14 12.62
CA VAL A 255 11.50 6.45 11.39
C VAL A 255 11.60 7.36 10.18
N LEU A 256 11.25 8.64 10.28
CA LEU A 256 11.42 9.59 9.18
C LEU A 256 12.90 9.76 8.78
N MET A 257 13.82 9.76 9.75
CA MET A 257 15.25 9.80 9.48
C MET A 257 15.73 8.53 8.77
N GLU A 258 15.29 7.35 9.22
CA GLU A 258 15.60 6.09 8.54
C GLU A 258 15.03 6.04 7.12
N MET A 259 13.81 6.56 6.91
CA MET A 259 13.23 6.70 5.57
C MET A 259 14.07 7.63 4.69
N ALA A 260 14.58 8.75 5.23
CA ALA A 260 15.48 9.65 4.51
C ALA A 260 16.79 8.95 4.11
N ASP A 261 17.41 8.17 4.99
CA ASP A 261 18.61 7.40 4.69
C ASP A 261 18.38 6.36 3.57
N ILE A 262 17.19 5.74 3.54
CA ILE A 262 16.81 4.83 2.45
C ILE A 262 16.65 5.61 1.13
N ILE A 263 16.02 6.79 1.16
CA ILE A 263 15.86 7.65 -0.01
C ILE A 263 17.23 8.10 -0.54
N ASP A 264 18.17 8.49 0.32
CA ASP A 264 19.51 8.89 -0.08
C ASP A 264 20.29 7.75 -0.75
N ARG A 265 20.06 6.49 -0.33
CA ARG A 265 20.70 5.32 -0.93
C ARG A 265 20.16 4.97 -2.32
N TYR A 266 18.85 5.05 -2.53
CA TYR A 266 18.21 4.51 -3.74
C TYR A 266 17.60 5.57 -4.67
N GLY A 267 17.25 6.74 -4.15
CA GLY A 267 16.46 7.76 -4.84
C GLY A 267 17.12 8.28 -6.11
N GLU A 268 18.44 8.53 -6.10
CA GLU A 268 19.14 9.01 -7.30
C GLU A 268 19.14 7.95 -8.43
N GLN A 269 19.33 6.68 -8.08
CA GLN A 269 19.29 5.58 -9.04
C GLN A 269 17.89 5.40 -9.64
N ILE A 270 16.84 5.53 -8.81
CA ILE A 270 15.44 5.44 -9.25
C ILE A 270 15.10 6.64 -10.14
N ALA A 271 15.47 7.86 -9.75
CA ALA A 271 15.23 9.07 -10.52
C ALA A 271 15.84 9.00 -11.93
N LYS A 272 17.04 8.42 -12.07
CA LYS A 272 17.72 8.21 -13.36
C LYS A 272 16.90 7.39 -14.36
N ARG A 273 15.99 6.53 -13.90
CA ARG A 273 15.12 5.71 -14.76
C ARG A 273 14.11 6.55 -15.53
N TYR A 274 13.72 7.70 -14.99
CA TYR A 274 12.68 8.57 -15.58
C TYR A 274 13.26 9.75 -16.38
N SER A 275 14.53 10.10 -16.20
CA SER A 275 15.19 11.20 -16.93
C SER A 275 15.48 10.92 -18.42
N ASN A 276 15.26 9.70 -18.91
CA ASN A 276 15.49 9.30 -20.31
C ASN A 276 14.20 9.18 -21.14
N HIS A 277 13.05 9.58 -20.59
CA HIS A 277 11.72 9.37 -21.20
C HIS A 277 11.00 10.65 -21.67
N ASP A 278 11.70 11.79 -21.71
CA ASP A 278 11.22 13.04 -22.33
C ASP A 278 11.72 13.20 -23.79
#